data_AF-A0A9P6PHH7-F1
#
_entry.id   AF-A0A9P6PHH7-F1
#
_cell.length_a   1.000
_cell.length_b   1.000
_cell.length_c   1.000
_cell.angle_alpha   90.00
_cell.angle_beta   90.00
_cell.angle_gamma   90.00
#
_symmetry.space_group_name_H-M   'P 1'
#
loop_
_entity.id
_entity.type
_entity.pdbx_description
1 polymer ?
#
loop_
_entity_poly.entity_id
_entity_poly.type
_entity_poly.pdbx_seq_one_letter_code
_entity_poly.pdbx_strand_id
1 'polypeptide(L)'
;MSLDRYLGLTTESSDLFDDLVKIGEDIDDVLEFMDYQKSRLSKAKKHDEQPYLMLLIVEQVVRNFTRWSVNDNESELTFCRRFAALLDILLDASDIIMVDGEYTSEATKVAIDFNKTIFDLGDQSATFGRKINLIFKYGRGKQRVEISSNEWKRACVSDDVKTKQQCKNLRTNACILQQLSSTYPHDFNELVAMDFIGDIGYLCMLKKTKDDYYVAKIISKLLIPHNIANIALLKPTLDVMFRMKSFLTPMVGYDRHDHGHQSGDVQATSLQCHAVLELANLSSDDHHHK
;
A
#
# COMPACT_ATOMS: atom_id res chain seq x y z
N MET A 1 -1.08 4.93 16.55
CA MET A 1 -0.98 4.55 15.12
C MET A 1 -0.15 5.62 14.42
N SER A 2 1.09 5.29 14.08
CA SER A 2 1.99 6.14 13.29
C SER A 2 3.07 5.29 12.63
N LEU A 3 3.60 5.75 11.49
CA LEU A 3 4.77 5.17 10.85
C LEU A 3 6.10 5.88 11.21
N ASP A 4 6.06 6.89 12.09
CA ASP A 4 7.26 7.69 12.42
C ASP A 4 8.42 6.85 13.00
N ARG A 5 8.08 5.71 13.61
CA ARG A 5 9.05 4.75 14.17
C ARG A 5 9.76 3.89 13.11
N TYR A 6 9.29 3.91 11.87
CA TYR A 6 9.87 3.16 10.75
C TYR A 6 10.73 4.08 9.89
N LEU A 7 11.75 3.51 9.27
CA LEU A 7 12.72 4.26 8.49
C LEU A 7 12.11 4.65 7.15
N GLY A 8 12.02 5.95 6.89
CA GLY A 8 11.64 6.52 5.60
C GLY A 8 12.85 6.73 4.70
N LEU A 9 12.89 7.86 4.01
CA LEU A 9 14.09 8.25 3.26
C LEU A 9 15.27 8.42 4.22
N THR A 10 16.42 7.82 3.88
CA THR A 10 17.69 8.14 4.53
C THR A 10 18.10 9.57 4.18
N THR A 11 18.98 10.14 4.99
CA THR A 11 19.57 11.46 4.70
C THR A 11 20.21 11.48 3.32
N GLU A 12 20.97 10.43 2.95
CA GLU A 12 21.58 10.30 1.62
C GLU A 12 20.53 10.34 0.49
N SER A 13 19.43 9.57 0.59
CA SER A 13 18.37 9.56 -0.42
C SER A 13 17.61 10.89 -0.47
N SER A 14 17.35 11.48 0.69
CA SER A 14 16.65 12.77 0.81
C SER A 14 17.46 13.90 0.15
N ASP A 15 18.75 13.97 0.46
CA ASP A 15 19.65 15.00 -0.08
C ASP A 15 19.84 14.82 -1.59
N LEU A 16 19.98 13.57 -2.04
CA LEU A 16 20.08 13.23 -3.46
C LEU A 16 18.82 13.64 -4.25
N PHE A 17 17.64 13.46 -3.65
CA PHE A 17 16.39 13.94 -4.23
C PHE A 17 16.33 15.47 -4.29
N ASP A 18 16.78 16.16 -3.22
CA ASP A 18 16.82 17.62 -3.21
C ASP A 18 17.79 18.18 -4.25
N ASP A 19 18.92 17.51 -4.48
CA ASP A 19 19.86 17.86 -5.54
C ASP A 19 19.25 17.65 -6.93
N LEU A 20 18.44 16.60 -7.12
CA LEU A 20 17.68 16.39 -8.37
C LEU A 20 16.71 17.54 -8.62
N VAL A 21 15.95 17.97 -7.61
CA VAL A 21 14.99 19.08 -7.73
C VAL A 21 15.69 20.39 -8.15
N LYS A 22 16.94 20.61 -7.73
CA LYS A 22 17.70 21.83 -8.05
C LYS A 22 18.17 21.90 -9.50
N ILE A 23 18.16 20.80 -10.25
CA ILE A 23 18.58 20.79 -11.67
C ILE A 23 17.67 21.69 -12.50
N GLY A 24 16.38 21.74 -12.15
CA GLY A 24 15.38 22.56 -12.82
C GLY A 24 14.36 21.71 -13.57
N GLU A 25 13.79 22.31 -14.62
CA GLU A 25 12.64 21.76 -15.34
C GLU A 25 13.00 21.05 -16.65
N ASP A 26 14.28 21.03 -17.05
CA ASP A 26 14.69 20.28 -18.24
C ASP A 26 14.73 18.78 -17.94
N ILE A 27 13.89 18.01 -18.66
CA ILE A 27 13.75 16.56 -18.43
C ILE A 27 15.04 15.84 -18.81
N ASP A 28 15.73 16.25 -19.87
CA ASP A 28 16.94 15.57 -20.34
C ASP A 28 18.08 15.78 -19.35
N ASP A 29 18.24 16.99 -18.80
CA ASP A 29 19.21 17.29 -17.74
C ASP A 29 18.94 16.47 -16.45
N VAL A 30 17.67 16.35 -16.07
CA VAL A 30 17.25 15.54 -14.90
C VAL A 30 17.53 14.05 -15.12
N LEU A 31 17.23 13.53 -16.32
CA LEU A 31 17.53 12.15 -16.69
C LEU A 31 19.04 11.89 -16.73
N GLU A 32 19.84 12.81 -17.29
CA GLU A 32 21.31 12.71 -17.32
C GLU A 32 21.89 12.65 -15.90
N PHE A 33 21.41 13.50 -14.99
CA PHE A 33 21.80 13.44 -13.59
C PHE A 33 21.47 12.10 -12.96
N MET A 34 20.25 11.58 -13.14
CA MET A 34 19.87 10.29 -12.58
C MET A 34 20.74 9.16 -13.13
N ASP A 35 21.04 9.15 -14.43
CA ASP A 35 21.90 8.16 -15.05
C ASP A 35 23.34 8.22 -14.51
N TYR A 36 23.89 9.42 -14.32
CA TYR A 36 25.18 9.63 -13.69
C TYR A 36 25.20 9.09 -12.24
N GLN A 37 24.19 9.41 -11.44
CA GLN A 37 24.11 8.99 -10.04
C GLN A 37 23.93 7.47 -9.89
N LYS A 38 23.04 6.88 -10.69
CA LYS A 38 22.88 5.41 -10.76
C LYS A 38 24.20 4.74 -11.16
N SER A 39 24.90 5.26 -12.18
CA SER A 39 26.21 4.72 -12.59
C SER A 39 27.24 4.74 -11.45
N ARG A 40 27.29 5.85 -10.70
CA ARG A 40 28.16 6.00 -9.53
C ARG A 40 27.84 4.98 -8.43
N LEU A 41 26.57 4.84 -8.08
CA LEU A 41 26.09 3.87 -7.08
C LEU A 41 26.34 2.41 -7.53
N SER A 42 26.11 2.09 -8.79
CA SER A 42 26.38 0.76 -9.36
C SER A 42 27.86 0.41 -9.31
N LYS A 43 28.77 1.36 -9.62
CA LYS A 43 30.23 1.15 -9.48
C LYS A 43 30.64 0.89 -8.02
N ALA A 44 29.94 1.49 -7.07
CA ALA A 44 30.12 1.24 -5.64
C ALA A 44 29.40 -0.03 -5.13
N LYS A 45 28.74 -0.80 -6.02
CA LYS A 45 27.92 -1.99 -5.69
C LYS A 45 26.72 -1.69 -4.78
N LYS A 46 26.18 -0.47 -4.85
CA LYS A 46 25.04 0.02 -4.05
C LYS A 46 23.70 -0.03 -4.80
N HIS A 47 23.54 -0.97 -5.73
CA HIS A 47 22.34 -1.05 -6.58
C HIS A 47 21.09 -1.50 -5.82
N ASP A 48 21.25 -2.23 -4.71
CA ASP A 48 20.14 -2.62 -3.83
C ASP A 48 19.90 -1.63 -2.68
N GLU A 49 20.70 -0.55 -2.60
CA GLU A 49 20.57 0.45 -1.55
C GLU A 49 19.47 1.48 -1.85
N GLN A 50 18.95 2.09 -0.79
CA GLN A 50 17.83 3.02 -0.86
C GLN A 50 18.01 4.17 -1.87
N PRO A 51 19.18 4.83 -1.99
CA PRO A 51 19.36 5.92 -2.95
C PRO A 51 19.18 5.45 -4.40
N TYR A 52 19.62 4.23 -4.73
CA TYR A 52 19.48 3.68 -6.07
C TYR A 52 18.01 3.35 -6.39
N LEU A 53 17.32 2.67 -5.47
CA LEU A 53 15.90 2.35 -5.61
C LEU A 53 15.04 3.62 -5.72
N MET A 54 15.36 4.66 -4.93
CA MET A 54 14.69 5.95 -5.00
C MET A 54 14.82 6.57 -6.40
N LEU A 55 16.04 6.58 -6.97
CA LEU A 55 16.26 7.09 -8.32
C LEU A 55 15.49 6.30 -9.39
N LEU A 56 15.42 4.97 -9.27
CA LEU A 56 14.61 4.14 -10.18
C LEU A 56 13.12 4.50 -10.11
N ILE A 57 12.58 4.72 -8.92
CA ILE A 57 11.18 5.14 -8.73
C ILE A 57 10.95 6.53 -9.34
N VAL A 58 11.84 7.49 -9.08
CA VAL A 58 11.74 8.85 -9.62
C VAL A 58 11.82 8.85 -11.15
N GLU A 59 12.77 8.11 -11.72
CA GLU A 59 12.90 7.94 -13.17
C GLU A 59 11.62 7.33 -13.77
N GLN A 60 11.06 6.31 -13.12
CA GLN A 60 9.81 5.69 -13.55
C GLN A 60 8.65 6.69 -13.53
N VAL A 61 8.61 7.65 -12.60
CA VAL A 61 7.63 8.75 -12.63
C VAL A 61 7.93 9.71 -13.78
N VAL A 62 9.16 10.22 -13.88
CA VAL A 62 9.58 11.25 -14.86
C VAL A 62 9.35 10.78 -16.30
N ARG A 63 9.80 9.57 -16.64
CA ARG A 63 9.62 9.02 -18.00
C ARG A 63 8.16 8.76 -18.36
N ASN A 64 7.27 8.74 -17.38
CA ASN A 64 5.86 8.41 -17.56
C ASN A 64 4.93 9.59 -17.24
N PHE A 65 5.41 10.83 -17.14
CA PHE A 65 4.57 12.01 -16.87
C PHE A 65 3.33 12.09 -17.77
N THR A 66 3.49 11.86 -19.08
CA THR A 66 2.38 11.86 -20.05
C THR A 66 1.39 10.72 -19.84
N ARG A 67 1.81 9.64 -19.19
CA ARG A 67 0.90 8.56 -18.79
C ARG A 67 0.19 8.95 -17.50
N TRP A 68 0.86 9.62 -16.56
CA TRP A 68 0.22 10.06 -15.32
C TRP A 68 -0.76 11.21 -15.53
N SER A 69 -0.53 12.09 -16.51
CA SER A 69 -1.46 13.16 -16.85
C SER A 69 -2.85 12.58 -17.17
N VAL A 70 -3.80 12.90 -16.29
CA VAL A 70 -5.14 12.30 -16.25
C VAL A 70 -5.85 12.44 -17.60
N ASN A 71 -6.22 11.29 -18.15
CA ASN A 71 -7.34 11.20 -19.08
C ASN A 71 -8.50 10.57 -18.30
N ASP A 72 -9.61 11.29 -18.16
CA ASP A 72 -10.78 10.91 -17.35
C ASP A 72 -11.40 9.55 -17.76
N ASN A 73 -11.04 9.05 -18.94
CA ASN A 73 -11.52 7.77 -19.49
C ASN A 73 -10.63 6.57 -19.15
N GLU A 74 -9.56 6.74 -18.38
CA GLU A 74 -8.70 5.63 -18.05
C GLU A 74 -9.32 4.64 -17.06
N SER A 75 -8.99 3.36 -17.28
CA SER A 75 -9.50 2.27 -16.46
C SER A 75 -8.85 2.25 -15.08
N GLU A 76 -9.58 1.70 -14.10
CA GLU A 76 -9.06 1.42 -12.75
C GLU A 76 -7.77 0.58 -12.79
N LEU A 77 -7.72 -0.41 -13.69
CA LEU A 77 -6.55 -1.26 -13.89
C LEU A 77 -5.33 -0.47 -14.38
N THR A 78 -5.54 0.58 -15.19
CA THR A 78 -4.47 1.44 -15.69
C THR A 78 -3.78 2.16 -14.52
N PHE A 79 -4.57 2.81 -13.64
CA PHE A 79 -4.03 3.48 -12.46
C PHE A 79 -3.32 2.50 -11.51
N CYS A 80 -3.95 1.35 -11.25
CA CYS A 80 -3.37 0.30 -10.41
C CYS A 80 -2.00 -0.15 -10.93
N ARG A 81 -1.88 -0.45 -12.23
CA ARG A 81 -0.62 -0.94 -12.84
C ARG A 81 0.51 0.08 -12.80
N ARG A 82 0.21 1.36 -13.00
CA ARG A 82 1.23 2.41 -12.97
C ARG A 82 1.83 2.57 -11.57
N PHE A 83 0.99 2.54 -10.53
CA PHE A 83 1.49 2.61 -9.17
C PHE A 83 2.15 1.30 -8.74
N ALA A 84 1.62 0.15 -9.17
CA ALA A 84 2.24 -1.16 -8.95
C ALA A 84 3.69 -1.21 -9.48
N ALA A 85 3.98 -0.61 -10.64
CA ALA A 85 5.34 -0.54 -11.16
C ALA A 85 6.32 0.20 -10.21
N LEU A 86 5.85 1.18 -9.43
CA LEU A 86 6.68 1.84 -8.41
C LEU A 86 6.90 0.93 -7.20
N LEU A 87 5.87 0.16 -6.83
CA LEU A 87 5.93 -0.82 -5.76
C LEU A 87 6.82 -2.01 -6.11
N ASP A 88 6.85 -2.46 -7.37
CA ASP A 88 7.76 -3.51 -7.85
C ASP A 88 9.21 -3.11 -7.56
N ILE A 89 9.60 -1.90 -7.96
CA ILE A 89 10.95 -1.35 -7.69
C ILE A 89 11.21 -1.26 -6.18
N LEU A 90 10.24 -0.78 -5.41
CA LEU A 90 10.37 -0.62 -3.96
C LEU A 90 10.57 -1.96 -3.26
N LEU A 91 9.86 -3.01 -3.69
CA LEU A 91 9.73 -4.30 -2.98
C LEU A 91 10.58 -5.43 -3.59
N ASP A 92 11.26 -5.22 -4.71
CA ASP A 92 12.01 -6.24 -5.48
C ASP A 92 12.93 -7.13 -4.61
N ALA A 93 13.70 -6.50 -3.72
CA ALA A 93 14.63 -7.19 -2.81
C ALA A 93 13.99 -7.61 -1.47
N SER A 94 12.68 -7.87 -1.43
CA SER A 94 11.96 -8.29 -0.22
C SER A 94 11.13 -9.55 -0.47
N ASP A 95 10.73 -10.23 0.61
CA ASP A 95 9.83 -11.38 0.52
C ASP A 95 8.34 -10.97 0.40
N ILE A 96 8.07 -9.71 0.07
CA ILE A 96 6.72 -9.19 -0.13
C ILE A 96 6.35 -9.38 -1.60
N ILE A 97 5.34 -10.19 -1.84
CA ILE A 97 4.80 -10.47 -3.16
C ILE A 97 3.55 -9.61 -3.38
N MET A 98 3.48 -9.01 -4.55
CA MET A 98 2.27 -8.36 -5.03
C MET A 98 1.43 -9.34 -5.87
N VAL A 99 0.14 -9.41 -5.57
CA VAL A 99 -0.82 -10.21 -6.33
C VAL A 99 -1.89 -9.27 -6.87
N ASP A 100 -1.89 -9.07 -8.20
CA ASP A 100 -2.84 -8.23 -8.92
C ASP A 100 -3.84 -9.06 -9.75
N GLY A 101 -4.79 -8.39 -10.41
CA GLY A 101 -5.67 -9.04 -11.40
C GLY A 101 -6.96 -9.67 -10.85
N GLU A 102 -7.65 -8.96 -9.95
CA GLU A 102 -8.91 -9.43 -9.32
C GLU A 102 -8.76 -10.71 -8.49
N TYR A 103 -7.64 -10.84 -7.79
CA TYR A 103 -7.44 -11.96 -6.87
C TYR A 103 -8.47 -11.94 -5.74
N THR A 104 -8.93 -13.13 -5.35
CA THR A 104 -9.92 -13.31 -4.30
C THR A 104 -9.22 -13.38 -2.93
N SER A 105 -9.55 -12.48 -2.00
CA SER A 105 -8.97 -12.53 -0.64
C SER A 105 -9.50 -13.73 0.15
N GLU A 106 -8.59 -14.58 0.62
CA GLU A 106 -8.93 -15.73 1.47
C GLU A 106 -9.48 -15.28 2.83
N ALA A 107 -8.96 -14.18 3.40
CA ALA A 107 -9.44 -13.66 4.67
C ALA A 107 -10.93 -13.28 4.61
N THR A 108 -11.35 -12.68 3.50
CA THR A 108 -12.77 -12.34 3.32
C THR A 108 -13.65 -13.57 3.11
N LYS A 109 -13.12 -14.61 2.47
CA LYS A 109 -13.84 -15.89 2.29
C LYS A 109 -14.12 -16.53 3.64
N VAL A 110 -13.09 -16.64 4.50
CA VAL A 110 -13.22 -17.16 5.87
C VAL A 110 -14.23 -16.36 6.68
N ALA A 111 -14.21 -15.03 6.58
CA ALA A 111 -15.18 -14.18 7.27
C ALA A 111 -16.62 -14.39 6.78
N ILE A 112 -16.83 -14.61 5.48
CA ILE A 112 -18.16 -14.92 4.93
C ILE A 112 -18.64 -16.28 5.41
N ASP A 113 -17.78 -17.31 5.38
CA ASP A 113 -18.11 -18.65 5.85
C ASP A 113 -18.52 -18.63 7.32
N PHE A 114 -17.76 -17.93 8.16
CA PHE A 114 -18.08 -17.75 9.58
C PHE A 114 -19.45 -17.09 9.80
N ASN A 115 -19.75 -16.02 9.05
CA ASN A 115 -21.05 -15.36 9.14
C ASN A 115 -22.20 -16.30 8.71
N LYS A 116 -22.01 -17.10 7.66
CA LYS A 116 -23.00 -18.11 7.25
C LYS A 116 -23.26 -19.13 8.36
N THR A 117 -22.20 -19.57 9.05
CA THR A 117 -22.30 -20.54 10.16
C THR A 117 -23.02 -19.96 11.37
N ILE A 118 -22.71 -18.73 11.79
CA ILE A 118 -23.32 -18.13 13.00
C ILE A 118 -24.78 -17.75 12.77
N PHE A 119 -25.10 -17.17 11.63
CA PHE A 119 -26.45 -16.64 11.37
C PHE A 119 -27.39 -17.66 10.72
N ASP A 120 -27.00 -18.95 10.73
CA ASP A 120 -27.75 -20.12 10.27
C ASP A 120 -28.55 -19.87 8.99
N LEU A 121 -27.89 -19.31 7.98
CA LEU A 121 -28.56 -18.95 6.73
C LEU A 121 -29.01 -20.17 5.91
N GLY A 122 -28.76 -21.40 6.36
CA GLY A 122 -29.03 -22.63 5.62
C GLY A 122 -28.36 -22.69 4.25
N ASP A 123 -27.45 -21.75 3.97
CA ASP A 123 -26.91 -21.47 2.65
C ASP A 123 -25.67 -22.33 2.40
N GLN A 124 -25.87 -23.43 1.70
CA GLN A 124 -24.81 -24.35 1.25
C GLN A 124 -24.10 -23.87 -0.03
N SER A 125 -24.40 -22.65 -0.52
CA SER A 125 -23.74 -22.12 -1.71
C SER A 125 -22.23 -21.98 -1.51
N ALA A 126 -21.48 -22.21 -2.59
CA ALA A 126 -20.04 -22.00 -2.60
C ALA A 126 -19.70 -20.55 -2.21
N THR A 127 -18.83 -20.39 -1.22
CA THR A 127 -18.35 -19.08 -0.79
C THR A 127 -17.14 -18.65 -1.61
N PHE A 128 -17.26 -17.46 -2.19
CA PHE A 128 -16.16 -16.79 -2.87
C PHE A 128 -15.77 -15.58 -2.03
N GLY A 129 -14.46 -15.40 -1.83
CA GLY A 129 -13.96 -14.17 -1.23
C GLY A 129 -14.18 -12.97 -2.16
N ARG A 130 -13.72 -11.81 -1.71
CA ARG A 130 -13.85 -10.56 -2.44
C ARG A 130 -12.67 -10.37 -3.41
N LYS A 131 -12.97 -9.92 -4.63
CA LYS A 131 -11.97 -9.51 -5.63
C LYS A 131 -11.33 -8.18 -5.22
N ILE A 132 -9.99 -8.19 -5.21
CA ILE A 132 -9.14 -7.06 -4.80
C ILE A 132 -8.21 -6.69 -5.96
N ASN A 133 -7.91 -5.40 -6.09
CA ASN A 133 -7.04 -4.88 -7.14
C ASN A 133 -5.59 -5.31 -6.92
N LEU A 134 -5.06 -5.10 -5.70
CA LEU A 134 -3.71 -5.49 -5.33
C LEU A 134 -3.69 -6.00 -3.89
N ILE A 135 -3.17 -7.21 -3.70
CA ILE A 135 -2.93 -7.77 -2.37
C ILE A 135 -1.42 -7.84 -2.14
N PHE A 136 -0.98 -7.32 -0.99
CA PHE A 136 0.35 -7.63 -0.48
C PHE A 136 0.31 -8.96 0.25
N LYS A 137 1.20 -9.87 -0.15
CA LYS A 137 1.39 -11.16 0.52
C LYS A 137 2.83 -11.28 0.99
N TYR A 138 3.02 -11.95 2.12
CA TYR A 138 4.32 -12.49 2.45
C TYR A 138 4.50 -13.80 1.67
N GLY A 139 5.66 -13.99 1.04
CA GLY A 139 5.93 -15.15 0.22
C GLY A 139 7.34 -15.68 0.30
N ARG A 140 7.60 -16.53 1.29
CA ARG A 140 8.84 -17.31 1.39
C ARG A 140 8.56 -18.79 1.18
N GLY A 141 9.25 -19.42 0.21
CA GLY A 141 9.04 -20.83 -0.13
C GLY A 141 7.60 -21.12 -0.55
N LYS A 142 6.91 -22.02 0.17
CA LYS A 142 5.49 -22.38 -0.08
C LYS A 142 4.48 -21.56 0.73
N GLN A 143 4.92 -20.80 1.74
CA GLN A 143 4.03 -20.03 2.58
C GLN A 143 3.57 -18.79 1.83
N ARG A 144 2.25 -18.52 1.85
CA ARG A 144 1.66 -17.31 1.29
C ARG A 144 0.65 -16.77 2.30
N VAL A 145 0.95 -15.62 2.90
CA VAL A 145 0.09 -14.99 3.91
C VAL A 145 -0.35 -13.63 3.40
N GLU A 146 -1.65 -13.33 3.43
CA GLU A 146 -2.17 -12.00 3.08
C GLU A 146 -1.78 -10.99 4.18
N ILE A 147 -1.16 -9.88 3.79
CA ILE A 147 -0.73 -8.81 4.71
C ILE A 147 -1.71 -7.65 4.65
N SER A 148 -2.09 -7.21 3.45
CA SER A 148 -3.09 -6.17 3.26
C SER A 148 -3.69 -6.19 1.86
N SER A 149 -4.88 -5.62 1.73
CA SER A 149 -5.53 -5.32 0.46
C SER A 149 -5.42 -3.84 0.15
N ASN A 150 -5.16 -3.51 -1.12
CA ASN A 150 -5.05 -2.17 -1.63
C ASN A 150 -6.00 -1.99 -2.81
N GLU A 151 -6.59 -0.80 -2.94
CA GLU A 151 -7.69 -0.57 -3.86
C GLU A 151 -7.51 0.73 -4.67
N TRP A 152 -8.05 0.71 -5.88
CA TRP A 152 -8.00 1.82 -6.83
C TRP A 152 -9.41 2.09 -7.36
N LYS A 153 -9.66 3.34 -7.72
CA LYS A 153 -10.75 3.76 -8.61
C LYS A 153 -10.21 4.73 -9.65
N ARG A 154 -10.94 4.89 -10.74
CA ARG A 154 -10.68 5.95 -11.73
C ARG A 154 -10.83 7.34 -11.09
N ALA A 155 -10.21 8.36 -11.67
CA ALA A 155 -10.22 9.74 -11.17
C ALA A 155 -11.66 10.31 -11.02
N CYS A 156 -12.51 10.10 -12.03
CA CYS A 156 -13.87 10.67 -12.08
C CYS A 156 -14.91 9.68 -11.52
N VAL A 157 -14.93 9.53 -10.20
CA VAL A 157 -15.99 8.80 -9.48
C VAL A 157 -16.75 9.72 -8.54
N SER A 158 -18.03 9.43 -8.31
CA SER A 158 -18.85 10.16 -7.34
C SER A 158 -18.37 9.93 -5.90
N ASP A 159 -18.68 10.84 -4.99
CA ASP A 159 -18.27 10.72 -3.59
C ASP A 159 -18.90 9.52 -2.87
N ASP A 160 -20.09 9.11 -3.29
CA ASP A 160 -20.71 7.85 -2.84
C ASP A 160 -19.86 6.63 -3.24
N VAL A 161 -19.32 6.60 -4.46
CA VAL A 161 -18.42 5.54 -4.91
C VAL A 161 -17.10 5.58 -4.14
N LYS A 162 -16.53 6.77 -3.89
CA LYS A 162 -15.33 6.93 -3.04
C LYS A 162 -15.58 6.35 -1.65
N THR A 163 -16.68 6.74 -1.00
CA THR A 163 -17.04 6.27 0.35
C THR A 163 -17.25 4.75 0.37
N LYS A 164 -17.95 4.19 -0.62
CA LYS A 164 -18.14 2.74 -0.76
C LYS A 164 -16.82 2.00 -0.91
N GLN A 165 -15.88 2.57 -1.66
CA GLN A 165 -14.55 2.00 -1.86
C GLN A 165 -13.75 1.99 -0.54
N GLN A 166 -13.74 3.09 0.19
CA GLN A 166 -13.06 3.17 1.48
C GLN A 166 -13.64 2.17 2.50
N CYS A 167 -14.98 2.12 2.61
CA CYS A 167 -15.67 1.15 3.46
C CYS A 167 -15.43 -0.30 3.03
N LYS A 168 -15.25 -0.56 1.73
CA LYS A 168 -14.83 -1.87 1.23
C LYS A 168 -13.42 -2.19 1.73
N ASN A 169 -12.47 -1.30 1.47
CA ASN A 169 -11.05 -1.51 1.75
C ASN A 169 -10.78 -1.71 3.24
N LEU A 170 -11.41 -0.90 4.10
CA LEU A 170 -11.29 -1.04 5.56
C LEU A 170 -11.83 -2.38 6.07
N ARG A 171 -12.99 -2.84 5.59
CA ARG A 171 -13.56 -4.12 6.01
C ARG A 171 -12.75 -5.32 5.53
N THR A 172 -12.25 -5.29 4.29
CA THR A 172 -11.36 -6.33 3.77
C THR A 172 -10.10 -6.42 4.62
N ASN A 173 -9.44 -5.28 4.87
CA ASN A 173 -8.24 -5.24 5.71
C ASN A 173 -8.52 -5.64 7.17
N ALA A 174 -9.69 -5.33 7.73
CA ALA A 174 -10.07 -5.84 9.06
C ALA A 174 -10.16 -7.38 9.09
N CYS A 175 -10.67 -8.01 8.03
CA CYS A 175 -10.67 -9.47 7.91
C CYS A 175 -9.24 -10.02 7.82
N ILE A 176 -8.36 -9.39 7.04
CA ILE A 176 -6.95 -9.78 6.93
C ILE A 176 -6.25 -9.64 8.29
N LEU A 177 -6.42 -8.51 8.97
CA LEU A 177 -5.83 -8.27 10.29
C LEU A 177 -6.36 -9.26 11.33
N GLN A 178 -7.66 -9.58 11.30
CA GLN A 178 -8.22 -10.62 12.17
C GLN A 178 -7.49 -11.94 11.93
N GLN A 179 -7.40 -12.39 10.68
CA GLN A 179 -6.74 -13.66 10.35
C GLN A 179 -5.27 -13.66 10.78
N LEU A 180 -4.54 -12.58 10.52
CA LEU A 180 -3.15 -12.42 10.97
C LEU A 180 -3.06 -12.50 12.50
N SER A 181 -3.88 -11.74 13.22
CA SER A 181 -3.87 -11.72 14.69
C SER A 181 -4.31 -13.06 15.31
N SER A 182 -5.18 -13.83 14.66
CA SER A 182 -5.56 -15.16 15.13
C SER A 182 -4.46 -16.20 14.85
N THR A 183 -3.74 -16.04 13.74
CA THR A 183 -2.66 -16.99 13.36
C THR A 183 -1.35 -16.68 14.10
N TYR A 184 -1.09 -15.41 14.37
CA TYR A 184 0.16 -14.89 14.93
C TYR A 184 -0.13 -13.84 16.03
N PRO A 185 -0.66 -14.25 17.20
CA PRO A 185 -1.28 -13.34 18.18
C PRO A 185 -0.37 -12.30 18.83
N HIS A 186 0.94 -12.52 18.75
CA HIS A 186 1.93 -11.62 19.34
C HIS A 186 2.62 -10.70 18.31
N ASP A 187 2.40 -10.96 17.03
CA ASP A 187 3.21 -10.34 15.97
C ASP A 187 2.41 -9.34 15.15
N PHE A 188 1.07 -9.46 15.11
CA PHE A 188 0.21 -8.63 14.28
C PHE A 188 -0.99 -8.06 15.03
N ASN A 189 -0.95 -6.74 15.29
CA ASN A 189 -2.09 -5.96 15.73
C ASN A 189 -2.34 -4.71 14.86
N GLU A 190 -1.48 -4.46 13.89
CA GLU A 190 -1.50 -3.32 12.99
C GLU A 190 -1.18 -3.79 11.57
N LEU A 191 -1.82 -3.19 10.56
CA LEU A 191 -1.43 -3.31 9.16
C LEU A 191 -1.49 -1.94 8.48
N VAL A 192 -0.94 -1.87 7.27
CA VAL A 192 -1.03 -0.68 6.41
C VAL A 192 -1.64 -1.05 5.06
N ALA A 193 -2.49 -0.15 4.56
CA ALA A 193 -3.20 -0.32 3.31
C ALA A 193 -3.32 1.01 2.57
N MET A 194 -3.48 0.92 1.25
CA MET A 194 -3.62 2.06 0.35
C MET A 194 -4.99 2.08 -0.31
N ASP A 195 -5.49 3.29 -0.55
CA ASP A 195 -6.68 3.56 -1.35
C ASP A 195 -6.38 4.72 -2.30
N PHE A 196 -6.70 4.55 -3.58
CA PHE A 196 -6.40 5.50 -4.64
C PHE A 196 -7.63 5.87 -5.45
N ILE A 197 -7.77 7.16 -5.76
CA ILE A 197 -8.69 7.71 -6.74
C ILE A 197 -7.85 8.38 -7.83
N GLY A 198 -7.72 7.73 -8.98
CA GLY A 198 -6.79 8.16 -10.02
C GLY A 198 -5.34 8.04 -9.56
N ASP A 199 -4.62 9.15 -9.65
CA ASP A 199 -3.22 9.37 -9.27
C ASP A 199 -3.02 9.81 -7.81
N ILE A 200 -4.11 10.13 -7.12
CA ILE A 200 -4.10 10.57 -5.73
C ILE A 200 -4.58 9.44 -4.83
N GLY A 201 -3.80 9.13 -3.79
CA GLY A 201 -4.17 8.14 -2.79
C GLY A 201 -3.84 8.57 -1.38
N TYR A 202 -4.05 7.65 -0.47
CA TYR A 202 -3.55 7.76 0.90
C TYR A 202 -3.09 6.40 1.41
N LEU A 203 -2.13 6.44 2.33
CA LEU A 203 -1.76 5.31 3.16
C LEU A 203 -2.52 5.40 4.48
N CYS A 204 -3.25 4.37 4.85
CA CYS A 204 -3.89 4.25 6.15
C CYS A 204 -3.28 3.09 6.96
N MET A 205 -3.31 3.24 8.28
CA MET A 205 -2.98 2.19 9.23
C MET A 205 -4.27 1.72 9.89
N LEU A 206 -4.48 0.42 9.92
CA LEU A 206 -5.56 -0.22 10.65
C LEU A 206 -4.98 -0.92 11.88
N LYS A 207 -5.61 -0.73 13.04
CA LYS A 207 -5.22 -1.36 14.30
C LYS A 207 -6.37 -2.13 14.92
N LYS A 208 -6.12 -3.34 15.37
CA LYS A 208 -7.02 -4.10 16.25
C LYS A 208 -6.77 -3.67 17.69
N THR A 209 -7.83 -3.26 18.38
CA THR A 209 -7.78 -2.83 19.78
C THR A 209 -7.88 -4.03 20.73
N LYS A 210 -7.68 -3.78 22.03
CA LYS A 210 -7.81 -4.83 23.07
C LYS A 210 -9.26 -5.27 23.28
N ASP A 211 -10.23 -4.42 22.93
CA ASP A 211 -11.65 -4.70 23.06
C ASP A 211 -12.26 -5.20 21.73
N ASP A 212 -11.43 -5.83 20.88
CA ASP A 212 -11.81 -6.50 19.62
C ASP A 212 -12.51 -5.64 18.55
N TYR A 213 -12.41 -4.32 18.63
CA TYR A 213 -12.80 -3.42 17.53
C TYR A 213 -11.59 -2.88 16.76
N TYR A 214 -11.84 -2.36 15.57
CA TYR A 214 -10.82 -1.86 14.64
C TYR A 214 -10.84 -0.34 14.55
N VAL A 215 -9.66 0.29 14.55
CA VAL A 215 -9.52 1.74 14.33
C VAL A 215 -8.59 1.98 13.15
N ALA A 216 -9.01 2.85 12.23
CA ALA A 216 -8.21 3.26 11.09
C ALA A 216 -7.72 4.70 11.27
N LYS A 217 -6.51 4.99 10.81
CA LYS A 217 -5.96 6.34 10.76
C LYS A 217 -5.24 6.56 9.44
N ILE A 218 -5.50 7.67 8.76
CA ILE A 218 -4.69 8.10 7.61
C ILE A 218 -3.32 8.54 8.12
N ILE A 219 -2.29 8.00 7.48
CA ILE A 219 -0.90 8.29 7.79
C ILE A 219 -0.36 9.37 6.86
N SER A 220 -0.60 9.26 5.56
CA SER A 220 -0.14 10.25 4.59
C SER A 220 -1.00 10.23 3.33
N LYS A 221 -1.07 11.39 2.66
CA LYS A 221 -1.48 11.48 1.25
C LYS A 221 -0.35 10.90 0.38
N LEU A 222 -0.72 10.25 -0.71
CA LEU A 222 0.17 9.74 -1.75
C LEU A 222 -0.15 10.52 -3.02
N LEU A 223 0.85 11.17 -3.59
CA LEU A 223 0.70 12.01 -4.78
C LEU A 223 1.79 11.67 -5.79
N ILE A 224 1.38 11.48 -7.05
CA ILE A 224 2.27 11.27 -8.19
C ILE A 224 2.22 12.53 -9.08
N PRO A 225 3.33 13.27 -9.23
CA PRO A 225 3.32 14.47 -10.06
C PRO A 225 3.21 14.15 -11.56
N HIS A 226 2.58 15.05 -12.30
CA HIS A 226 2.33 14.91 -13.75
C HIS A 226 3.32 15.66 -14.63
N ASN A 227 4.21 16.45 -14.03
CA ASN A 227 5.22 17.20 -14.73
C ASN A 227 6.42 17.43 -13.80
N ILE A 228 7.51 17.85 -14.42
CA ILE A 228 8.79 18.06 -13.74
C ILE A 228 8.77 19.26 -12.78
N ALA A 229 8.03 20.32 -13.09
CA ALA A 229 7.90 21.50 -12.22
C ALA A 229 7.35 21.12 -10.82
N ASN A 230 6.53 20.07 -10.76
CA ASN A 230 5.94 19.57 -9.53
C ASN A 230 6.67 18.35 -8.93
N ILE A 231 7.87 18.00 -9.42
CA ILE A 231 8.56 16.78 -8.97
C ILE A 231 8.83 16.79 -7.46
N ALA A 232 9.06 17.97 -6.86
CA ALA A 232 9.26 18.11 -5.42
C ALA A 232 8.10 17.56 -4.57
N LEU A 233 6.87 17.56 -5.11
CA LEU A 233 5.69 17.01 -4.43
C LEU A 233 5.73 15.48 -4.26
N LEU A 234 6.63 14.79 -4.98
CA LEU A 234 6.81 13.33 -4.84
C LEU A 234 7.57 12.96 -3.56
N LYS A 235 8.35 13.87 -2.98
CA LYS A 235 9.23 13.56 -1.83
C LYS A 235 8.48 12.97 -0.62
N PRO A 236 7.34 13.53 -0.17
CA PRO A 236 6.57 12.94 0.93
C PRO A 236 6.02 11.56 0.61
N THR A 237 5.60 11.31 -0.64
CA THR A 237 5.16 10.00 -1.12
C THR A 237 6.30 8.98 -1.03
N LEU A 238 7.52 9.35 -1.47
CA LEU A 238 8.70 8.50 -1.36
C LEU A 238 9.03 8.17 0.10
N ASP A 239 9.04 9.18 0.98
CA ASP A 239 9.32 8.97 2.41
C ASP A 239 8.36 7.95 3.02
N VAL A 240 7.05 8.12 2.83
CA VAL A 240 6.07 7.21 3.40
C VAL A 240 6.09 5.82 2.72
N MET A 241 6.41 5.73 1.43
CA MET A 241 6.62 4.44 0.75
C MET A 241 7.79 3.66 1.36
N PHE A 242 8.92 4.33 1.64
CA PHE A 242 10.05 3.67 2.32
C PHE A 242 9.72 3.30 3.77
N ARG A 243 8.94 4.12 4.50
CA ARG A 243 8.41 3.74 5.82
C ARG A 243 7.50 2.52 5.75
N MET A 244 6.64 2.45 4.74
CA MET A 244 5.77 1.30 4.50
C MET A 244 6.61 0.04 4.22
N LYS A 245 7.63 0.13 3.36
CA LYS A 245 8.58 -0.98 3.15
C LYS A 245 9.21 -1.41 4.48
N SER A 246 9.74 -0.47 5.25
CA SER A 246 10.34 -0.73 6.57
C SER A 246 9.34 -1.30 7.59
N PHE A 247 8.03 -1.05 7.44
CA PHE A 247 6.98 -1.65 8.25
C PHE A 247 6.70 -3.09 7.85
N LEU A 248 6.66 -3.36 6.54
CA LEU A 248 6.31 -4.68 6.00
C LEU A 248 7.48 -5.67 6.10
N THR A 249 8.74 -5.22 6.02
CA THR A 249 9.91 -6.12 6.03
C THR A 249 10.16 -6.83 7.37
N PRO A 250 10.00 -6.24 8.57
CA PRO A 250 10.17 -6.95 9.83
C PRO A 250 9.08 -8.00 10.11
N MET A 251 7.89 -7.85 9.52
CA MET A 251 6.81 -8.84 9.61
C MET A 251 7.18 -10.21 9.01
N VAL A 252 8.35 -10.29 8.35
CA VAL A 252 8.94 -11.45 7.66
C VAL A 252 9.93 -12.22 8.55
N GLY A 253 10.31 -11.71 9.72
CA GLY A 253 11.43 -12.24 10.53
C GLY A 253 11.13 -13.40 11.49
N TYR A 254 9.88 -13.86 11.62
CA TYR A 254 9.47 -14.77 12.71
C TYR A 254 9.68 -16.28 12.46
N ASP A 255 10.66 -16.65 11.64
CA ASP A 255 11.16 -18.05 11.53
C ASP A 255 12.14 -18.43 12.66
N ARG A 256 12.18 -17.68 13.76
CA ARG A 256 12.99 -18.01 14.95
C ARG A 256 12.10 -18.24 16.16
N HIS A 257 11.32 -19.32 16.16
CA HIS A 257 11.33 -20.28 17.27
C HIS A 257 10.47 -21.50 16.91
N ASP A 258 11.13 -22.64 17.02
CA ASP A 258 10.62 -24.00 16.96
C ASP A 258 9.45 -24.19 17.95
N HIS A 259 8.20 -24.25 17.46
CA HIS A 259 7.09 -24.77 18.24
C HIS A 259 6.25 -25.73 17.42
N GLY A 260 6.37 -27.01 17.79
CA GLY A 260 5.44 -28.06 17.42
C GLY A 260 4.01 -27.73 17.82
N HIS A 261 3.08 -28.38 17.11
CA HIS A 261 1.63 -28.34 17.27
C HIS A 261 1.11 -28.01 18.68
N GLN A 262 0.10 -27.12 18.72
CA GLN A 262 -1.17 -27.39 19.41
C GLN A 262 -2.31 -26.68 18.67
N SER A 263 -3.26 -27.47 18.17
CA SER A 263 -4.58 -27.03 17.75
C SER A 263 -5.32 -26.45 18.96
N GLY A 264 -5.45 -25.13 19.00
CA GLY A 264 -6.26 -24.41 19.99
C GLY A 264 -7.59 -23.99 19.39
N ASP A 265 -8.68 -24.27 20.11
CA ASP A 265 -10.03 -23.85 19.78
C ASP A 265 -10.12 -22.33 19.59
N VAL A 266 -10.72 -21.92 18.46
CA VAL A 266 -10.98 -20.52 18.13
C VAL A 266 -12.06 -19.99 19.07
N GLN A 267 -11.67 -19.19 20.06
CA GLN A 267 -12.62 -18.42 20.86
C GLN A 267 -13.27 -17.32 20.01
N ALA A 268 -14.59 -17.23 20.11
CA ALA A 268 -15.47 -16.38 19.33
C ALA A 268 -15.35 -14.90 19.70
N THR A 269 -15.11 -14.04 18.70
CA THR A 269 -15.24 -12.58 18.80
C THR A 269 -16.03 -12.07 17.60
N SER A 270 -17.16 -11.41 17.84
CA SER A 270 -17.98 -10.79 16.79
C SER A 270 -17.28 -9.57 16.17
N LEU A 271 -17.07 -9.56 14.86
CA LEU A 271 -16.53 -8.38 14.15
C LEU A 271 -17.59 -7.25 14.08
N GLN A 272 -17.47 -6.24 14.93
CA GLN A 272 -18.08 -4.93 14.70
C GLN A 272 -16.98 -3.93 14.30
N CYS A 273 -16.92 -3.57 13.02
CA CYS A 273 -16.04 -2.51 12.53
C CYS A 273 -16.73 -1.15 12.72
N HIS A 274 -16.35 -0.40 13.75
CA HIS A 274 -16.72 1.01 13.88
C HIS A 274 -15.66 1.89 13.18
N ALA A 275 -15.94 2.30 11.94
CA ALA A 275 -15.12 3.28 11.24
C ALA A 275 -15.51 4.70 11.70
N VAL A 276 -14.61 5.40 12.38
CA VAL A 276 -14.73 6.86 12.57
C VAL A 276 -14.13 7.52 11.33
N LEU A 277 -14.98 7.98 10.42
CA LEU A 277 -14.59 8.70 9.20
C LEU A 277 -14.53 10.21 9.51
N GLU A 278 -13.33 10.78 9.62
CA GLU A 278 -13.11 12.23 9.48
C GLU A 278 -12.43 12.50 8.14
N LEU A 279 -13.19 12.55 7.04
CA LEU A 279 -12.66 12.92 5.72
C LEU A 279 -13.67 13.72 4.90
N ALA A 280 -13.73 15.02 5.16
CA ALA A 280 -14.50 15.97 4.34
C ALA A 280 -13.61 16.90 3.48
N ASN A 281 -12.28 16.88 3.59
CA ASN A 281 -11.45 17.99 3.07
C ASN A 281 -10.43 17.64 1.98
N LEU A 282 -10.47 16.45 1.36
CA LEU A 282 -9.53 16.12 0.27
C LEU A 282 -10.03 16.54 -1.13
N SER A 283 -11.17 17.22 -1.23
CA SER A 283 -11.79 17.63 -2.51
C SER A 283 -11.96 19.15 -2.69
N SER A 284 -11.66 19.97 -1.68
CA SER A 284 -11.97 21.41 -1.69
C SER A 284 -10.84 22.32 -2.19
N ASP A 285 -9.59 21.85 -2.29
CA ASP A 285 -8.45 22.75 -2.50
C ASP A 285 -7.94 22.84 -3.95
N ASP A 286 -8.43 22.02 -4.90
CA ASP A 286 -7.89 21.97 -6.28
C ASP A 286 -8.73 22.71 -7.33
N HIS A 287 -9.57 23.68 -6.92
CA HIS A 287 -10.29 24.55 -7.86
C HIS A 287 -9.74 25.97 -7.99
N HIS A 288 -8.58 26.28 -7.39
CA HIS A 288 -7.89 27.55 -7.57
C HIS A 288 -6.42 27.33 -7.91
N HIS A 289 -6.11 26.92 -9.13
CA HIS A 289 -5.01 27.48 -9.93
C HIS A 289 -5.22 27.12 -11.40
N LYS A 290 -5.78 28.08 -12.14
CA LYS A 290 -5.62 28.22 -13.59
C LYS A 290 -4.30 28.91 -13.87
#